data_AF-X1PGG7-F1
#
_entry.id   AF-X1PGG7-F1
#
_cell.length_a   1.000
_cell.length_b   1.000
_cell.length_c   1.000
_cell.angle_alpha   90.00
_cell.angle_beta   90.00
_cell.angle_gamma   90.00
#
_symmetry.space_group_name_H-M   'P 1'
#
loop_
_entity.id
_entity.type
_entity.pdbx_description
1 polymer ?
#
loop_
_entity_poly.entity_id
_entity_poly.type
_entity_poly.pdbx_seq_one_letter_code
_entity_poly.pdbx_strand_id
1 'polypeptide(L)'
;MLVLETGERRFRAVRDFTEMETIQAQIVIASDLQARRISAAENLQREDLSAIETIEAIVEIVDAELIEDKEYASMGKNSADRVRVLLGKLKASRRGKERGYNPSRELIHTAHKFMRRVDQIFKNLPKPVEWLSFLNNDLPLLMDICKEVQDISIQHNLNKSQTRALAKLNAVSESEFQRIVNPQPSSQKIEPSSDNHPSANRALSDFSVTEIEAIANKEIQKEVLAEQERSRIMPHLSSEVKIFLLDSLGIPDERIAERLKIN
;
A
#
# COMPACT_ATOMS: atom_id res chain seq x y z
N MET A 1 -32.87 18.44 -11.01
CA MET A 1 -32.49 17.10 -10.52
C MET A 1 -31.71 17.29 -9.25
N LEU A 2 -32.06 16.60 -8.16
CA LEU A 2 -31.28 16.61 -6.92
C LEU A 2 -30.33 15.41 -6.96
N VAL A 3 -29.07 15.60 -6.56
CA VAL A 3 -28.05 14.55 -6.47
C VAL A 3 -27.59 14.48 -5.01
N LEU A 4 -27.47 13.27 -4.48
CA LEU A 4 -26.98 13.06 -3.12
C LEU A 4 -25.45 13.01 -3.14
N GLU A 5 -24.81 14.07 -2.66
CA GLU A 5 -23.34 14.22 -2.68
C GLU A 5 -22.69 13.72 -1.39
N THR A 6 -23.44 13.76 -0.28
CA THR A 6 -22.98 13.36 1.03
C THR A 6 -24.07 12.65 1.84
N GLY A 7 -23.67 11.89 2.86
CA GLY A 7 -24.62 11.16 3.70
C GLY A 7 -25.19 9.87 3.09
N GLU A 8 -24.67 9.38 1.96
CA GLU A 8 -25.14 8.15 1.28
C GLU A 8 -25.26 6.94 2.22
N ARG A 9 -24.30 6.72 3.14
CA ARG A 9 -24.39 5.63 4.13
C ARG A 9 -25.56 5.81 5.12
N ARG A 10 -25.80 7.05 5.56
CA ARG A 10 -26.93 7.39 6.45
C ARG A 10 -28.26 7.23 5.71
N PHE A 11 -28.29 7.64 4.45
CA PHE A 11 -29.45 7.44 3.58
C PHE A 11 -29.74 5.95 3.40
N ARG A 12 -28.74 5.12 3.07
CA ARG A 12 -28.91 3.66 3.00
C ARG A 12 -29.37 3.07 4.33
N ALA A 13 -28.81 3.51 5.45
CA ALA A 13 -29.19 2.99 6.75
C ALA A 13 -30.68 3.27 7.07
N VAL A 14 -31.14 4.50 6.78
CA VAL A 14 -32.56 4.86 6.94
C VAL A 14 -33.42 4.04 5.98
N ARG A 15 -33.03 3.92 4.71
CA ARG A 15 -33.77 3.17 3.70
C ARG A 15 -33.87 1.67 4.01
N ASP A 16 -32.80 1.06 4.50
CA ASP A 16 -32.68 -0.40 4.63
C ASP A 16 -33.08 -0.91 6.03
N PHE A 17 -33.01 -0.06 7.07
CA PHE A 17 -33.23 -0.47 8.47
C PHE A 17 -34.30 0.31 9.21
N THR A 18 -35.01 1.24 8.55
CA THR A 18 -36.09 2.00 9.19
C THR A 18 -37.31 2.12 8.28
N GLU A 19 -38.46 2.42 8.87
CA GLU A 19 -39.71 2.68 8.14
C GLU A 19 -39.90 4.18 7.83
N MET A 20 -38.82 4.98 7.89
CA MET A 20 -38.91 6.42 7.66
C MET A 20 -39.16 6.73 6.19
N GLU A 21 -40.30 7.35 5.89
CA GLU A 21 -40.65 7.80 4.54
C GLU A 21 -39.97 9.11 4.14
N THR A 22 -39.45 9.87 5.10
CA THR A 22 -38.82 11.18 4.87
C THR A 22 -37.48 11.28 5.60
N ILE A 23 -36.56 12.02 4.98
CA ILE A 23 -35.26 12.35 5.56
C ILE A 23 -35.10 13.87 5.61
N GLN A 24 -34.41 14.36 6.62
CA GLN A 24 -33.95 15.74 6.63
C GLN A 24 -32.72 15.85 5.71
N ALA A 25 -32.80 16.75 4.73
CA ALA A 25 -31.70 17.03 3.81
C ALA A 25 -31.45 18.53 3.74
N GLN A 26 -30.17 18.90 3.63
CA GLN A 26 -29.78 20.27 3.30
C GLN A 26 -29.55 20.36 1.78
N ILE A 27 -30.33 21.21 1.12
CA ILE A 27 -30.14 21.47 -0.31
C ILE A 27 -29.12 22.59 -0.46
N VAL A 28 -28.00 22.29 -1.09
CA VAL A 28 -26.94 23.26 -1.41
C VAL A 28 -26.90 23.43 -2.92
N ILE A 29 -26.92 24.67 -3.39
CA ILE A 29 -26.69 24.98 -4.80
C ILE A 29 -25.16 25.07 -4.98
N ALA A 30 -24.60 24.08 -5.66
CA ALA A 30 -23.17 23.93 -5.87
C ALA A 30 -22.89 23.48 -7.32
N SER A 31 -21.76 23.91 -7.89
CA SER A 31 -21.21 23.26 -9.08
C SER A 31 -20.68 21.87 -8.72
N ASP A 32 -20.49 20.99 -9.71
CA ASP A 32 -19.92 19.65 -9.51
C ASP A 32 -18.60 19.69 -8.72
N LEU A 33 -17.77 20.71 -8.98
CA LEU A 33 -16.51 20.87 -8.26
C LEU A 33 -16.70 21.32 -6.82
N GLN A 34 -17.64 22.24 -6.57
CA GLN A 34 -17.98 22.66 -5.21
C GLN A 34 -18.56 21.49 -4.41
N ALA A 35 -19.45 20.70 -5.04
CA ALA A 35 -19.98 19.47 -4.46
C ALA A 35 -18.86 18.48 -4.11
N ARG A 36 -17.90 18.25 -5.03
CA ARG A 36 -16.74 17.40 -4.77
C ARG A 36 -15.89 17.89 -3.59
N ARG A 37 -15.64 19.21 -3.49
CA ARG A 37 -14.90 19.79 -2.36
C ARG A 37 -15.65 19.61 -1.03
N ILE A 38 -16.96 19.84 -1.02
CA ILE A 38 -17.82 19.62 0.17
C ILE A 38 -17.77 18.15 0.58
N SER A 39 -17.94 17.23 -0.37
CA SER A 39 -17.93 15.79 -0.12
C SER A 39 -16.58 15.30 0.42
N ALA A 40 -15.47 15.76 -0.17
CA ALA A 40 -14.13 15.42 0.31
C ALA A 40 -13.87 15.94 1.74
N ALA A 41 -14.32 17.16 2.05
CA ALA A 41 -14.20 17.74 3.38
C ALA A 41 -15.07 17.02 4.43
N GLU A 42 -16.32 16.70 4.10
CA GLU A 42 -17.21 15.94 5.00
C GLU A 42 -16.67 14.54 5.25
N ASN A 43 -16.20 13.85 4.20
CA ASN A 43 -15.64 12.51 4.33
C ASN A 43 -14.45 12.50 5.30
N LEU A 44 -13.54 13.47 5.23
CA LEU A 44 -12.37 13.54 6.12
C LEU A 44 -12.73 13.85 7.59
N GLN A 45 -13.89 14.47 7.84
CA GLN A 45 -14.35 14.76 9.20
C GLN A 45 -14.96 13.55 9.92
N ARG A 46 -15.11 12.41 9.24
CA ARG A 46 -15.61 11.18 9.84
C ARG A 46 -14.63 10.63 10.88
N GLU A 47 -15.16 10.25 12.04
CA GLU A 47 -14.36 9.69 13.14
C GLU A 47 -13.96 8.23 12.90
N ASP A 48 -14.70 7.51 12.05
CA ASP A 48 -14.59 6.07 11.83
C ASP A 48 -13.74 5.68 10.60
N LEU A 49 -12.97 6.62 10.04
CA LEU A 49 -12.11 6.32 8.89
C LEU A 49 -10.96 5.41 9.29
N SER A 50 -10.76 4.35 8.50
CA SER A 50 -9.53 3.57 8.55
C SER A 50 -8.32 4.41 8.10
N ALA A 51 -7.11 3.90 8.35
CA ALA A 51 -5.89 4.56 7.92
C ALA A 51 -5.84 4.76 6.39
N ILE A 52 -6.30 3.78 5.61
CA ILE A 52 -6.33 3.86 4.14
C ILE A 52 -7.38 4.87 3.67
N GLU A 53 -8.61 4.82 4.21
CA GLU A 53 -9.66 5.77 3.84
C GLU A 53 -9.28 7.22 4.19
N THR A 54 -8.55 7.43 5.29
CA THR A 54 -8.02 8.76 5.65
C THR A 54 -7.05 9.28 4.59
N ILE A 55 -6.18 8.42 4.08
CA ILE A 55 -5.17 8.78 3.05
C ILE A 55 -5.87 9.09 1.73
N GLU A 56 -6.84 8.27 1.34
CA GLU A 56 -7.68 8.49 0.16
C GLU A 56 -8.46 9.81 0.26
N ALA A 57 -9.06 10.11 1.41
CA ALA A 57 -9.76 11.38 1.63
C ALA A 57 -8.83 12.60 1.51
N ILE A 58 -7.59 12.52 2.01
CA ILE A 58 -6.59 13.59 1.84
C ILE A 58 -6.23 13.76 0.35
N VAL A 59 -6.04 12.66 -0.39
CA VAL A 59 -5.79 12.70 -1.84
C VAL A 59 -6.94 13.40 -2.56
N GLU A 60 -8.19 13.08 -2.24
CA GLU A 60 -9.38 13.69 -2.85
C GLU A 60 -9.50 15.17 -2.55
N ILE A 61 -9.18 15.63 -1.33
CA ILE A 61 -9.15 17.06 -1.00
C ILE A 61 -8.09 17.78 -1.83
N VAL A 62 -6.85 17.27 -1.86
CA VAL A 62 -5.77 17.89 -2.62
C VAL A 62 -6.13 17.94 -4.11
N ASP A 63 -6.72 16.87 -4.64
CA ASP A 63 -7.14 16.83 -6.03
C ASP A 63 -8.25 17.83 -6.34
N ALA A 64 -9.33 17.86 -5.55
CA ALA A 64 -10.46 18.78 -5.74
C ALA A 64 -10.06 20.26 -5.61
N GLU A 65 -9.05 20.58 -4.80
CA GLU A 65 -8.52 21.93 -4.67
C GLU A 65 -7.65 22.36 -5.86
N LEU A 66 -7.06 21.42 -6.61
CA LEU A 66 -6.09 21.71 -7.66
C LEU A 66 -6.56 21.39 -9.09
N ILE A 67 -7.62 20.60 -9.26
CA ILE A 67 -8.03 20.01 -10.55
C ILE A 67 -8.38 21.01 -11.66
N GLU A 68 -8.77 22.25 -11.33
CA GLU A 68 -9.04 23.30 -12.32
C GLU A 68 -7.76 23.79 -13.02
N ASP A 69 -6.58 23.55 -12.44
CA ASP A 69 -5.32 23.90 -13.06
C ASP A 69 -4.94 22.88 -14.13
N LYS A 70 -4.85 23.34 -15.39
CA LYS A 70 -4.54 22.49 -16.55
C LYS A 70 -3.22 21.72 -16.42
N GLU A 71 -2.20 22.34 -15.81
CA GLU A 71 -0.91 21.68 -15.61
C GLU A 71 -1.08 20.52 -14.62
N TYR A 72 -1.76 20.75 -13.50
CA TYR A 72 -2.04 19.71 -12.51
C TYR A 72 -2.94 18.61 -13.07
N ALA A 73 -4.01 18.94 -13.77
CA ALA A 73 -4.93 17.99 -14.39
C ALA A 73 -4.21 17.05 -15.37
N SER A 74 -3.14 17.52 -16.02
CA SER A 74 -2.33 16.72 -16.93
C SER A 74 -1.32 15.76 -16.27
N MET A 75 -1.12 15.84 -14.94
CA MET A 75 -0.06 15.09 -14.24
C MET A 75 -0.35 13.61 -14.02
N GLY A 76 -1.58 13.14 -14.27
CA GLY A 76 -1.98 11.77 -13.94
C GLY A 76 -3.43 11.46 -14.31
N LYS A 77 -3.74 10.16 -14.41
CA LYS A 77 -5.06 9.68 -14.83
C LYS A 77 -6.11 9.79 -13.72
N ASN A 78 -5.72 9.45 -12.50
CA ASN A 78 -6.55 9.55 -11.31
C ASN A 78 -5.99 10.57 -10.31
N SER A 79 -6.71 10.80 -9.21
CA SER A 79 -6.35 11.73 -8.15
C SER A 79 -5.02 11.37 -7.49
N ALA A 80 -4.84 10.10 -7.10
CA ALA A 80 -3.61 9.63 -6.46
C ALA A 80 -2.36 9.82 -7.33
N ASP A 81 -2.45 9.53 -8.63
CA ASP A 81 -1.38 9.74 -9.60
C ASP A 81 -0.97 11.21 -9.67
N ARG A 82 -1.94 12.11 -9.83
CA ARG A 82 -1.69 13.56 -9.92
C ARG A 82 -1.04 14.10 -8.65
N VAL A 83 -1.56 13.71 -7.48
CA VAL A 83 -0.99 14.10 -6.18
C VAL A 83 0.44 13.58 -6.03
N ARG A 84 0.69 12.30 -6.36
CA ARG A 84 2.04 11.69 -6.30
C ARG A 84 3.03 12.43 -7.19
N VAL A 85 2.64 12.71 -8.44
CA VAL A 85 3.51 13.40 -9.40
C VAL A 85 3.80 14.83 -8.96
N LEU A 86 2.78 15.58 -8.52
CA LEU A 86 2.95 16.94 -8.03
C LEU A 86 3.90 16.99 -6.83
N LEU A 87 3.60 16.25 -5.76
CA LEU A 87 4.41 16.25 -4.55
C LEU A 87 5.83 15.73 -4.81
N GLY A 88 5.98 14.76 -5.73
CA GLY A 88 7.27 14.28 -6.21
C GLY A 88 8.11 15.39 -6.88
N LYS A 89 7.49 16.18 -7.78
CA LYS A 89 8.14 17.34 -8.42
C LYS A 89 8.55 18.39 -7.37
N LEU A 90 7.70 18.68 -6.39
CA LEU A 90 8.00 19.63 -5.30
C LEU A 90 9.17 19.15 -4.44
N LYS A 91 9.20 17.86 -4.06
CA LYS A 91 10.30 17.23 -3.32
C LYS A 91 11.61 17.30 -4.11
N ALA A 92 11.58 16.98 -5.39
CA ALA A 92 12.76 17.06 -6.25
C ALA A 92 13.32 18.49 -6.34
N SER A 93 12.44 19.48 -6.47
CA SER A 93 12.82 20.91 -6.52
C SER A 93 13.51 21.36 -5.22
N ARG A 94 12.95 20.98 -4.08
CA ARG A 94 13.52 21.26 -2.76
C ARG A 94 14.89 20.59 -2.57
N ARG A 95 14.99 19.29 -2.87
CA ARG A 95 16.23 18.51 -2.75
C ARG A 95 17.34 19.00 -3.68
N GLY A 96 16.97 19.45 -4.89
CA GLY A 96 17.92 20.04 -5.85
C GLY A 96 18.58 21.30 -5.27
N LYS A 97 17.78 22.22 -4.73
CA LYS A 97 18.28 23.44 -4.07
C LYS A 97 19.16 23.13 -2.87
N GLU A 98 18.75 22.19 -2.00
CA GLU A 98 19.52 21.78 -0.82
C GLU A 98 20.89 21.18 -1.15
N ARG A 99 21.01 20.54 -2.32
CA ARG A 99 22.25 19.89 -2.79
C ARG A 99 23.09 20.75 -3.72
N GLY A 100 22.71 21.99 -3.97
CA GLY A 100 23.42 22.89 -4.88
C GLY A 100 23.28 22.54 -6.36
N TYR A 101 22.33 21.68 -6.74
CA TYR A 101 22.02 21.42 -8.14
C TYR A 101 20.98 22.42 -8.65
N ASN A 102 21.19 22.96 -9.85
CA ASN A 102 20.19 23.79 -10.52
C ASN A 102 19.08 22.88 -11.08
N PRO A 103 17.86 22.91 -10.53
CA PRO A 103 16.76 22.12 -11.08
C PRO A 103 16.37 22.64 -12.47
N SER A 104 15.69 21.81 -13.28
CA SER A 104 15.18 22.25 -14.58
C SER A 104 14.23 23.43 -14.42
N ARG A 105 14.14 24.30 -15.45
CA ARG A 105 13.22 25.46 -15.44
C ARG A 105 11.78 25.05 -15.19
N GLU A 106 11.35 23.92 -15.76
CA GLU A 106 10.02 23.35 -15.55
C GLU A 106 9.77 23.04 -14.06
N LEU A 107 10.72 22.38 -13.39
CA LEU A 107 10.58 22.00 -11.99
C LEU A 107 10.54 23.21 -11.05
N ILE A 108 11.28 24.27 -11.39
CA ILE A 108 11.22 25.55 -10.66
C ILE A 108 9.86 26.22 -10.87
N HIS A 109 9.35 26.23 -12.10
CA HIS A 109 8.05 26.81 -12.43
C HIS A 109 6.92 26.11 -11.66
N THR A 110 6.83 24.78 -11.73
CA THR A 110 5.84 23.98 -10.99
C THR A 110 5.94 24.26 -9.49
N ALA A 111 7.15 24.31 -8.93
CA ALA A 111 7.34 24.60 -7.52
C ALA A 111 6.83 25.99 -7.12
N HIS A 112 7.17 27.04 -7.87
CA HIS A 112 6.67 28.39 -7.60
C HIS A 112 5.15 28.48 -7.69
N LYS A 113 4.55 27.75 -8.63
CA LYS A 113 3.11 27.76 -8.87
C LYS A 113 2.31 27.05 -7.78
N PHE A 114 2.75 25.87 -7.35
CA PHE A 114 1.93 25.01 -6.48
C PHE A 114 2.35 24.97 -5.01
N MET A 115 3.61 25.27 -4.67
CA MET A 115 4.13 25.04 -3.31
C MET A 115 3.27 25.71 -2.23
N ARG A 116 2.93 27.00 -2.41
CA ARG A 116 2.11 27.74 -1.44
C ARG A 116 0.71 27.15 -1.29
N ARG A 117 0.09 26.69 -2.38
CA ARG A 117 -1.25 26.08 -2.36
C ARG A 117 -1.20 24.73 -1.65
N VAL A 118 -0.23 23.89 -1.97
CA VAL A 118 -0.02 22.59 -1.30
C VAL A 118 0.20 22.80 0.19
N ASP A 119 1.10 23.70 0.60
CA ASP A 119 1.33 24.00 2.01
C ASP A 119 0.05 24.48 2.71
N GLN A 120 -0.76 25.30 2.04
CA GLN A 120 -2.01 25.80 2.61
C GLN A 120 -3.05 24.69 2.79
N ILE A 121 -3.21 23.80 1.79
CA ILE A 121 -4.14 22.68 1.86
C ILE A 121 -3.78 21.78 3.04
N PHE A 122 -2.52 21.35 3.13
CA PHE A 122 -2.05 20.43 4.17
C PHE A 122 -2.11 21.04 5.59
N LYS A 123 -1.89 22.36 5.73
CA LYS A 123 -2.05 23.07 7.01
C LYS A 123 -3.51 23.19 7.45
N ASN A 124 -4.44 23.23 6.50
CA ASN A 124 -5.86 23.41 6.76
C ASN A 124 -6.63 22.08 6.92
N LEU A 125 -5.94 20.93 6.85
CA LEU A 125 -6.56 19.63 7.14
C LEU A 125 -7.02 19.58 8.61
N PRO A 126 -8.13 18.90 8.94
CA PRO A 126 -8.60 18.74 10.32
C PRO A 126 -7.53 18.20 11.27
N LYS A 127 -6.70 17.28 10.76
CA LYS A 127 -5.46 16.83 11.39
C LYS A 127 -4.30 17.24 10.47
N PRO A 128 -3.60 18.35 10.76
CA PRO A 128 -2.51 18.80 9.91
C PRO A 128 -1.42 17.73 9.74
N VAL A 129 -1.03 17.48 8.50
CA VAL A 129 0.07 16.56 8.15
C VAL A 129 1.05 17.34 7.28
N GLU A 130 2.34 17.09 7.46
CA GLU A 130 3.35 17.67 6.59
C GLU A 130 3.37 16.90 5.26
N TRP A 131 3.28 17.61 4.13
CA TRP A 131 3.06 16.99 2.82
C TRP A 131 4.21 16.07 2.39
N LEU A 132 5.45 16.36 2.80
CA LEU A 132 6.60 15.49 2.48
C LEU A 132 6.52 14.19 3.28
N SER A 133 6.09 14.23 4.54
CA SER A 133 5.78 13.05 5.35
C SER A 133 4.65 12.25 4.69
N PHE A 134 3.56 12.90 4.29
CA PHE A 134 2.45 12.25 3.60
C PHE A 134 2.91 11.54 2.32
N LEU A 135 3.69 12.22 1.47
CA LEU A 135 4.25 11.64 0.24
C LEU A 135 5.12 10.40 0.52
N ASN A 136 5.97 10.46 1.56
CA ASN A 136 6.93 9.39 1.82
C ASN A 136 6.33 8.22 2.60
N ASN A 137 5.29 8.46 3.39
CA ASN A 137 4.81 7.50 4.38
C ASN A 137 3.39 7.04 4.13
N ASP A 138 2.52 7.92 3.69
CA ASP A 138 1.09 7.65 3.63
C ASP A 138 0.68 7.23 2.23
N LEU A 139 1.06 8.02 1.23
CA LEU A 139 0.70 7.76 -0.17
C LEU A 139 1.14 6.38 -0.70
N PRO A 140 2.31 5.81 -0.31
CA PRO A 140 2.68 4.44 -0.67
C PRO A 140 1.70 3.38 -0.19
N LEU A 141 0.98 3.62 0.92
CA LEU A 141 0.00 2.66 1.44
C LEU A 141 -1.23 2.52 0.52
N LEU A 142 -1.54 3.59 -0.21
CA LEU A 142 -2.64 3.62 -1.17
C LEU A 142 -2.19 3.11 -2.56
N MET A 143 -0.94 3.38 -2.93
CA MET A 143 -0.47 3.18 -4.31
C MET A 143 0.42 1.96 -4.53
N ASP A 144 1.27 1.61 -3.57
CA ASP A 144 2.32 0.60 -3.76
C ASP A 144 1.94 -0.75 -3.12
N ILE A 145 0.91 -0.78 -2.26
CA ILE A 145 0.37 -1.99 -1.63
C ILE A 145 -0.75 -2.58 -2.50
N CYS A 146 -0.82 -3.91 -2.63
CA CYS A 146 -1.88 -4.58 -3.39
C CYS A 146 -3.28 -4.38 -2.78
N LYS A 147 -4.31 -4.46 -3.63
CA LYS A 147 -5.69 -4.15 -3.23
C LYS A 147 -6.23 -5.05 -2.12
N GLU A 148 -5.86 -6.33 -2.12
CA GLU A 148 -6.25 -7.29 -1.09
C GLU A 148 -5.80 -6.87 0.32
N VAL A 149 -4.53 -6.49 0.48
CA VAL A 149 -4.00 -5.99 1.76
C VAL A 149 -4.68 -4.68 2.17
N GLN A 150 -5.03 -3.81 1.22
CA GLN A 150 -5.78 -2.59 1.52
C GLN A 150 -7.18 -2.91 2.03
N ASP A 151 -7.90 -3.82 1.38
CA ASP A 151 -9.28 -4.18 1.75
C ASP A 151 -9.32 -4.86 3.12
N ILE A 152 -8.37 -5.74 3.42
CA ILE A 152 -8.19 -6.34 4.75
C ILE A 152 -7.83 -5.28 5.80
N SER A 153 -6.96 -4.32 5.45
CA SER A 153 -6.62 -3.22 6.33
C SER A 153 -7.83 -2.35 6.68
N ILE A 154 -8.74 -2.13 5.74
CA ILE A 154 -9.99 -1.40 5.95
C ILE A 154 -10.94 -2.25 6.81
N GLN A 155 -11.15 -3.52 6.45
CA GLN A 155 -12.06 -4.44 7.13
C GLN A 155 -11.70 -4.64 8.61
N HIS A 156 -10.40 -4.77 8.91
CA HIS A 156 -9.90 -4.98 10.27
C HIS A 156 -9.42 -3.70 10.97
N ASN A 157 -9.66 -2.53 10.35
CA ASN A 157 -9.27 -1.22 10.87
C ASN A 157 -7.80 -1.16 11.33
N LEU A 158 -6.89 -1.70 10.51
CA LEU A 158 -5.47 -1.74 10.83
C LEU A 158 -4.85 -0.34 10.77
N ASN A 159 -3.91 -0.07 11.68
CA ASN A 159 -3.14 1.16 11.65
C ASN A 159 -2.05 1.12 10.55
N LYS A 160 -1.51 2.30 10.19
CA LYS A 160 -0.51 2.46 9.12
C LYS A 160 0.68 1.50 9.22
N SER A 161 1.16 1.25 10.44
CA SER A 161 2.31 0.37 10.69
C SER A 161 1.94 -1.10 10.55
N GLN A 162 0.76 -1.50 11.04
CA GLN A 162 0.21 -2.85 10.84
C GLN A 162 -0.01 -3.13 9.35
N THR A 163 -0.59 -2.20 8.59
CA THR A 163 -0.77 -2.34 7.14
C THR A 163 0.55 -2.55 6.41
N ARG A 164 1.62 -1.82 6.79
CA ARG A 164 2.95 -2.03 6.23
C ARG A 164 3.53 -3.40 6.57
N ALA A 165 3.42 -3.82 7.82
CA ALA A 165 3.91 -5.12 8.25
C ALA A 165 3.17 -6.25 7.50
N LEU A 166 1.85 -6.10 7.34
CA LEU A 166 1.02 -7.05 6.61
C LEU A 166 1.38 -7.09 5.12
N ALA A 167 1.62 -5.93 4.48
CA ALA A 167 2.08 -5.87 3.10
C ALA A 167 3.45 -6.53 2.90
N LYS A 168 4.38 -6.34 3.85
CA LYS A 168 5.68 -7.04 3.84
C LYS A 168 5.50 -8.55 3.94
N LEU A 169 4.62 -9.01 4.84
CA LEU A 169 4.33 -10.44 4.97
C LEU A 169 3.77 -10.99 3.67
N ASN A 170 2.80 -10.31 3.05
CA ASN A 170 2.21 -10.75 1.79
C ASN A 170 3.24 -10.85 0.66
N ALA A 171 4.19 -9.92 0.60
CA ALA A 171 5.27 -9.93 -0.39
C ALA A 171 6.27 -11.09 -0.18
N VAL A 172 6.40 -11.59 1.06
CA VAL A 172 7.33 -12.68 1.41
C VAL A 172 6.65 -14.04 1.34
N SER A 173 5.43 -14.16 1.86
CA SER A 173 4.73 -15.43 1.99
C SER A 173 3.21 -15.22 1.96
N GLU A 174 2.63 -15.48 0.78
CA GLU A 174 1.17 -15.48 0.57
C GLU A 174 0.48 -16.52 1.47
N SER A 175 1.09 -17.67 1.72
CA SER A 175 0.49 -18.73 2.55
C SER A 175 0.36 -18.33 4.02
N GLU A 176 1.39 -17.70 4.59
CA GLU A 176 1.33 -17.18 5.97
C GLU A 176 0.41 -15.96 6.06
N PHE A 177 0.38 -15.10 5.03
CA PHE A 177 -0.59 -14.02 4.95
C PHE A 177 -2.03 -14.55 5.03
N GLN A 178 -2.40 -15.52 4.20
CA GLN A 178 -3.73 -16.14 4.24
C GLN A 178 -4.03 -16.82 5.57
N ARG A 179 -3.02 -17.43 6.23
CA ARG A 179 -3.18 -18.08 7.54
C ARG A 179 -3.55 -17.09 8.64
N ILE A 180 -2.99 -15.88 8.63
CA ILE A 180 -3.26 -14.86 9.65
C ILE A 180 -4.57 -14.13 9.34
N VAL A 181 -4.85 -13.86 8.06
CA VAL A 181 -6.09 -13.17 7.64
C VAL A 181 -7.31 -14.05 7.85
N ASN A 182 -7.20 -15.33 7.49
CA ASN A 182 -8.27 -16.32 7.59
C ASN A 182 -7.84 -17.48 8.49
N PRO A 183 -7.85 -17.31 9.82
CA PRO A 183 -7.49 -18.39 10.74
C PRO A 183 -8.49 -19.55 10.57
N GLN A 184 -8.07 -20.60 9.88
CA GLN A 184 -8.82 -21.85 9.82
C GLN A 184 -8.81 -22.49 11.22
N PRO A 185 -9.94 -23.02 11.71
CA PRO A 185 -9.93 -23.86 12.90
C PRO A 185 -9.13 -25.12 12.59
N SER A 186 -7.90 -25.20 13.08
CA SER A 186 -7.00 -26.31 12.80
C SER A 186 -7.55 -27.60 13.43
N SER A 187 -8.09 -28.50 12.60
CA SER A 187 -8.24 -29.92 12.90
C SER A 187 -6.86 -30.61 12.89
N GLN A 188 -5.97 -30.24 13.78
CA GLN A 188 -4.70 -30.96 13.97
C GLN A 188 -4.46 -31.19 15.46
N LYS A 189 -4.33 -32.48 15.80
CA LYS A 189 -3.99 -32.99 17.13
C LYS A 189 -2.77 -32.24 17.67
N ILE A 190 -2.95 -31.63 18.84
CA ILE A 190 -1.91 -31.00 19.63
C ILE A 190 -1.00 -32.11 20.16
N GLU A 191 0.25 -32.17 19.68
CA GLU A 191 1.36 -32.62 20.51
C GLU A 191 1.94 -31.41 21.24
N PRO A 192 2.34 -31.54 22.52
CA PRO A 192 2.80 -30.41 23.31
C PRO A 192 4.29 -30.16 23.03
N SER A 193 4.61 -29.17 22.21
CA SER A 193 5.96 -28.58 22.22
C SER A 193 5.89 -27.06 22.32
N SER A 194 6.34 -26.57 23.48
CA SER A 194 7.06 -25.32 23.76
C SER A 194 6.72 -24.08 22.90
N ASP A 195 5.97 -23.17 23.53
CA ASP A 195 5.98 -21.69 23.42
C ASP A 195 5.91 -21.02 22.03
N ASN A 196 4.85 -20.19 21.89
CA ASN A 196 4.55 -19.20 20.83
C ASN A 196 3.72 -19.67 19.62
N HIS A 197 2.65 -20.43 19.85
CA HIS A 197 1.52 -20.44 18.90
C HIS A 197 0.50 -19.33 19.28
N PRO A 198 0.23 -18.34 18.40
CA PRO A 198 -0.86 -17.40 18.63
C PRO A 198 -2.17 -18.20 18.66
N SER A 199 -2.97 -18.02 19.72
CA SER A 199 -4.28 -18.67 19.85
C SER A 199 -5.11 -18.48 18.59
N ALA A 200 -5.69 -19.57 18.09
CA ALA A 200 -6.42 -19.68 16.83
C ALA A 200 -7.71 -18.83 16.70
N ASN A 201 -7.95 -17.87 17.60
CA ASN A 201 -9.16 -17.04 17.66
C ASN A 201 -8.87 -15.52 17.82
N ARG A 202 -7.62 -15.08 17.62
CA ARG A 202 -7.26 -13.66 17.79
C ARG A 202 -7.61 -12.84 16.54
N ALA A 203 -8.25 -11.68 16.71
CA ALA A 203 -8.55 -10.79 15.58
C ALA A 203 -7.26 -10.22 15.00
N LEU A 204 -7.22 -10.01 13.67
CA LEU A 204 -6.05 -9.44 12.99
C LEU A 204 -5.64 -8.07 13.55
N SER A 205 -6.62 -7.27 14.00
CA SER A 205 -6.41 -5.99 14.67
C SER A 205 -5.57 -6.08 15.94
N ASP A 206 -5.58 -7.23 16.60
CA ASP A 206 -4.89 -7.41 17.88
C ASP A 206 -3.42 -7.78 17.68
N PHE A 207 -3.00 -8.14 16.46
CA PHE A 207 -1.61 -8.42 16.17
C PHE A 207 -0.80 -7.13 16.22
N SER A 208 0.24 -7.13 17.05
CA SER A 208 1.23 -6.06 17.06
C SER A 208 2.05 -6.07 15.77
N VAL A 209 2.60 -4.90 15.43
CA VAL A 209 3.53 -4.74 14.29
C VAL A 209 4.70 -5.72 14.42
N THR A 210 5.23 -5.87 15.64
CA THR A 210 6.35 -6.77 15.94
C THR A 210 6.01 -8.23 15.73
N GLU A 211 4.78 -8.66 16.02
CA GLU A 211 4.34 -10.04 15.76
C GLU A 211 4.26 -10.32 14.26
N ILE A 212 3.66 -9.41 13.48
CA ILE A 212 3.56 -9.57 12.01
C ILE A 212 4.97 -9.56 11.38
N GLU A 213 5.84 -8.64 11.80
CA GLU A 213 7.21 -8.59 11.31
C GLU A 213 8.04 -9.81 11.72
N ALA A 214 7.85 -10.36 12.92
CA ALA A 214 8.53 -11.58 13.35
C ALA A 214 8.16 -12.78 12.45
N ILE A 215 6.89 -12.88 12.05
CA ILE A 215 6.43 -13.93 11.13
C ILE A 215 7.08 -13.74 9.75
N ALA A 216 7.05 -12.51 9.20
CA ALA A 216 7.69 -12.22 7.92
C ALA A 216 9.20 -12.52 7.94
N ASN A 217 9.90 -12.11 9.00
CA ASN A 217 11.33 -12.37 9.17
C ASN A 217 11.65 -13.86 9.27
N LYS A 218 10.79 -14.65 9.92
CA LYS A 218 10.94 -16.11 10.02
C LYS A 218 10.84 -16.76 8.64
N GLU A 219 9.91 -16.31 7.80
CA GLU A 219 9.78 -16.81 6.42
C GLU A 219 10.97 -16.39 5.54
N ILE A 220 11.44 -15.15 5.65
CA ILE A 220 12.67 -14.71 4.96
C ILE A 220 13.86 -15.61 5.36
N GLN A 221 14.03 -15.91 6.64
CA GLN A 221 15.10 -16.78 7.11
C GLN A 221 14.97 -18.21 6.57
N LYS A 222 13.75 -18.76 6.52
CA LYS A 222 13.50 -20.08 5.92
C LYS A 222 13.86 -20.11 4.44
N GLU A 223 13.49 -19.07 3.68
CA GLU A 223 13.83 -18.97 2.26
C GLU A 223 15.35 -18.86 2.05
N VAL A 224 16.03 -18.04 2.85
CA VAL A 224 17.50 -17.92 2.81
C VAL A 224 18.18 -19.24 3.13
N LEU A 225 17.70 -19.97 4.14
CA LEU A 225 18.23 -21.29 4.49
C LEU A 225 17.96 -22.32 3.37
N ALA A 226 16.75 -22.34 2.80
CA ALA A 226 16.41 -23.21 1.69
C ALA A 226 17.25 -22.91 0.45
N GLU A 227 17.52 -21.64 0.15
CA GLU A 227 18.36 -21.24 -0.98
C GLU A 227 19.85 -21.56 -0.74
N GLN A 228 20.33 -21.42 0.51
CA GLN A 228 21.65 -21.92 0.90
C GLN A 228 21.75 -23.44 0.79
N GLU A 229 20.72 -24.19 1.16
CA GLU A 229 20.66 -25.64 1.02
C GLU A 229 20.62 -26.06 -0.45
N ARG A 230 19.81 -25.42 -1.29
CA ARG A 230 19.81 -25.62 -2.76
C ARG A 230 21.19 -25.35 -3.35
N SER A 231 21.83 -24.26 -2.93
CA SER A 231 23.20 -23.89 -3.34
C SER A 231 24.26 -24.87 -2.83
N ARG A 232 24.02 -25.55 -1.70
CA ARG A 232 24.88 -26.62 -1.13
C ARG A 232 24.60 -28.01 -1.70
N ILE A 233 23.44 -28.24 -2.32
CA ILE A 233 23.12 -29.49 -3.02
C ILE A 233 23.71 -29.48 -4.44
N MET A 234 23.87 -28.31 -5.08
CA MET A 234 24.50 -28.18 -6.40
C MET A 234 26.01 -28.50 -6.52
N PRO A 235 26.90 -28.42 -5.50
CA PRO A 235 28.29 -28.83 -5.61
C PRO A 235 28.45 -30.37 -5.64
N HIS A 236 27.49 -31.11 -5.05
CA HIS A 236 27.62 -32.54 -4.74
C HIS A 236 26.88 -33.50 -5.69
N LEU A 237 26.40 -33.03 -6.85
CA LEU A 237 26.00 -33.98 -7.89
C LEU A 237 27.23 -34.83 -8.27
N SER A 238 27.07 -36.17 -8.25
CA SER A 238 28.12 -37.07 -8.73
C SER A 238 28.46 -36.69 -10.17
N SER A 239 29.71 -36.90 -10.58
CA SER A 239 30.18 -36.55 -11.92
C SER A 239 29.28 -37.15 -13.02
N GLU A 240 28.71 -38.33 -12.77
CA GLU A 240 27.76 -39.03 -13.65
C GLU A 240 26.46 -38.24 -13.86
N VAL A 241 25.88 -37.65 -12.81
CA VAL A 241 24.64 -36.86 -12.95
C VAL A 241 24.91 -35.52 -13.62
N LYS A 242 26.09 -34.93 -13.41
CA LYS A 242 26.51 -33.70 -14.12
C LYS A 242 26.71 -33.95 -15.62
N ILE A 243 27.31 -35.08 -15.99
CA ILE A 243 27.47 -35.49 -17.39
C ILE A 243 26.09 -35.70 -18.03
N PHE A 244 25.21 -36.47 -17.38
CA PHE A 244 23.86 -36.75 -17.89
C PHE A 244 23.02 -35.48 -18.13
N LEU A 245 23.10 -34.49 -17.22
CA LEU A 245 22.41 -33.21 -17.38
C LEU A 245 22.97 -32.33 -18.52
N LEU A 246 24.28 -32.37 -18.76
CA LEU A 246 24.90 -31.57 -19.81
C LEU A 246 24.72 -32.22 -21.20
N ASP A 247 24.71 -33.55 -21.26
CA ASP A 247 24.46 -34.32 -22.47
C ASP A 247 22.99 -34.18 -22.93
N SER A 248 22.03 -34.21 -22.00
CA SER A 248 20.61 -33.94 -22.29
C SER A 248 20.34 -32.49 -22.77
N LEU A 249 21.28 -31.57 -22.58
CA LEU A 249 21.25 -30.21 -23.14
C LEU A 249 21.96 -30.10 -24.51
N GLY A 250 22.40 -31.23 -25.09
CA GLY A 250 23.04 -31.30 -26.40
C GLY A 250 24.46 -30.73 -26.43
N ILE A 251 25.14 -30.68 -25.28
CA ILE A 251 26.53 -30.20 -25.19
C ILE A 251 27.46 -31.36 -25.57
N PRO A 252 28.39 -31.19 -26.53
CA PRO A 252 29.32 -32.25 -26.91
C PRO A 252 30.21 -32.69 -25.74
N ASP A 253 30.47 -34.00 -25.64
CA ASP A 253 31.23 -34.63 -24.55
C ASP A 253 32.60 -33.99 -24.27
N GLU A 254 33.29 -33.55 -25.32
CA GLU A 254 34.59 -32.87 -25.21
C GLU A 254 34.50 -31.58 -24.38
N ARG A 255 33.40 -30.83 -24.51
CA ARG A 255 33.13 -29.63 -23.72
C ARG A 255 32.64 -29.94 -22.31
N ILE A 256 32.01 -31.09 -22.11
CA ILE A 256 31.59 -31.56 -20.79
C ILE A 256 32.82 -31.98 -19.97
N ALA A 257 33.75 -32.73 -20.58
CA ALA A 257 35.00 -33.16 -19.97
C ALA A 257 35.88 -31.97 -19.54
N GLU A 258 36.02 -30.95 -20.41
CA GLU A 258 36.79 -29.74 -20.12
C GLU A 258 36.18 -28.93 -18.95
N ARG A 259 34.85 -28.82 -18.90
CA ARG A 259 34.14 -28.10 -17.83
C ARG A 259 34.17 -28.80 -16.48
N LEU A 260 34.18 -30.14 -16.49
CA LEU A 260 34.20 -30.94 -15.26
C LEU A 260 35.62 -31.36 -14.84
N LYS A 261 36.66 -31.00 -15.62
CA LYS A 261 38.07 -31.38 -15.40
C LYS A 261 38.26 -32.90 -15.24
N ILE A 262 37.53 -33.67 -16.02
CA ILE A 262 37.63 -35.13 -16.06
C ILE A 262 38.65 -35.44 -17.18
N ASN A 263 39.76 -36.08 -16.82
CA ASN A 263 40.78 -36.55 -17.79
C ASN A 263 40.33 -37.85 -18.47
#